data_AF-A0A1I0WJZ9-F1
#
_entry.id   AF-A0A1I0WJZ9-F1
#
_cell.length_a   1.000
_cell.length_b   1.000
_cell.length_c   1.000
_cell.angle_alpha   90.00
_cell.angle_beta   90.00
_cell.angle_gamma   90.00
#
_symmetry.space_group_name_H-M   'P 1'
#
loop_
_entity.id
_entity.type
_entity.pdbx_description
1 polymer ?
#
loop_
_entity_poly.entity_id
_entity_poly.type
_entity_poly.pdbx_seq_one_letter_code
_entity_poly.pdbx_strand_id
1 'polypeptide(L)'
;MPLTIQIVPCNFVGDFKVGDNLVYNAGVLTDLAQNNEDGRFNKLISLQAGSILEASMAEIIFRAQNFNREGVPNILEADRQEIAGKKIDKFNNTIDVFRKYSIIDGIGGGIYEDLHVIRKFRNKIHVQDDISIAGVSRDEVIAFDNGRMEWIANKSYETIFFLSQNYSRPRGIANFVGDLRLPRFD
;
A
#
# COMPACT_ATOMS: atom_id res chain seq x y z
N MET A 1 -17.38 -3.85 -11.41
CA MET A 1 -17.51 -4.93 -10.39
C MET A 1 -18.26 -4.39 -9.17
N PRO A 2 -19.15 -5.13 -8.45
CA PRO A 2 -19.74 -4.62 -7.21
C PRO A 2 -18.66 -4.17 -6.22
N LEU A 3 -18.84 -2.98 -5.68
CA LEU A 3 -17.97 -2.42 -4.64
C LEU A 3 -18.38 -2.96 -3.26
N THR A 4 -17.43 -3.57 -2.56
CA THR A 4 -17.54 -3.94 -1.14
C THR A 4 -16.53 -3.15 -0.30
N ILE A 5 -16.89 -2.82 0.94
CA ILE A 5 -15.99 -2.14 1.88
C ILE A 5 -15.45 -3.17 2.86
N GLN A 6 -14.14 -3.35 2.85
CA GLN A 6 -13.43 -4.29 3.72
C GLN A 6 -12.88 -3.55 4.93
N ILE A 7 -13.02 -4.17 6.10
CA ILE A 7 -12.44 -3.68 7.36
C ILE A 7 -11.14 -4.44 7.60
N VAL A 8 -10.02 -3.73 7.60
CA VAL A 8 -8.68 -4.30 7.78
C VAL A 8 -8.05 -3.71 9.04
N PRO A 9 -7.72 -4.53 10.05
CA PRO A 9 -7.08 -4.03 11.26
C PRO A 9 -5.75 -3.33 10.96
N CYS A 10 -5.57 -2.10 11.46
CA CYS A 10 -4.33 -1.34 11.32
C CYS A 10 -3.28 -1.72 12.39
N ASN A 11 -3.16 -3.01 12.66
CA ASN A 11 -2.38 -3.60 13.75
C ASN A 11 -0.87 -3.72 13.44
N PHE A 12 -0.45 -3.40 12.22
CA PHE A 12 0.91 -3.58 11.72
C PHE A 12 1.73 -2.28 11.73
N VAL A 13 1.10 -1.13 12.03
CA VAL A 13 1.71 0.20 11.97
C VAL A 13 2.57 0.48 13.20
N GLY A 14 3.76 1.03 12.97
CA GLY A 14 4.72 1.38 14.01
C GLY A 14 4.50 2.76 14.61
N ASP A 15 4.29 3.76 13.76
CA ASP A 15 4.00 5.15 14.16
C ASP A 15 2.49 5.40 14.22
N PHE A 16 1.95 5.62 15.42
CA PHE A 16 0.51 5.83 15.62
C PHE A 16 -0.04 7.01 14.85
N LYS A 17 0.75 8.08 14.64
CA LYS A 17 0.27 9.24 13.87
C LYS A 17 0.16 8.91 12.39
N VAL A 18 1.08 8.10 11.86
CA VAL A 18 0.96 7.54 10.50
C VAL A 18 -0.28 6.65 10.43
N GLY A 19 -0.54 5.86 11.46
CA GLY A 19 -1.75 5.04 11.60
C GLY A 19 -3.05 5.86 11.51
N ASP A 20 -3.19 6.91 12.31
CA ASP A 20 -4.35 7.80 12.25
C ASP A 20 -4.57 8.40 10.86
N ASN A 21 -3.47 8.82 10.23
CA ASN A 21 -3.51 9.36 8.87
C ASN A 21 -3.94 8.29 7.86
N LEU A 22 -3.47 7.05 7.98
CA LEU A 22 -3.88 5.93 7.15
C LEU A 22 -5.39 5.65 7.29
N VAL A 23 -5.92 5.64 8.52
CA VAL A 23 -7.35 5.44 8.79
C VAL A 23 -8.19 6.52 8.13
N TYR A 24 -7.84 7.79 8.33
CA TYR A 24 -8.54 8.91 7.70
C TYR A 24 -8.50 8.81 6.17
N ASN A 25 -7.31 8.57 5.62
CA ASN A 25 -7.09 8.48 4.18
C ASN A 25 -7.82 7.29 3.54
N ALA A 26 -7.94 6.16 4.24
CA ALA A 26 -8.73 5.00 3.82
C ALA A 26 -10.23 5.32 3.80
N GLY A 27 -10.71 6.12 4.77
CA GLY A 27 -12.06 6.68 4.74
C GLY A 27 -12.31 7.51 3.48
N VAL A 28 -11.42 8.44 3.16
CA VAL A 28 -11.50 9.26 1.93
C VAL A 28 -11.46 8.40 0.66
N LEU A 29 -10.60 7.37 0.62
CA LEU A 29 -10.55 6.42 -0.50
C LEU A 29 -11.89 5.70 -0.69
N THR A 30 -12.53 5.28 0.40
CA THR A 30 -13.85 4.66 0.38
C THR A 30 -14.91 5.63 -0.16
N ASP A 31 -14.92 6.87 0.32
CA ASP A 31 -15.86 7.89 -0.14
C ASP A 31 -15.70 8.17 -1.64
N LEU A 32 -14.45 8.26 -2.13
CA LEU A 32 -14.16 8.40 -3.55
C LEU A 32 -14.70 7.22 -4.37
N ALA A 33 -14.47 5.99 -3.91
CA ALA A 33 -14.92 4.79 -4.60
C ALA A 33 -16.46 4.68 -4.64
N GLN A 34 -17.14 5.00 -3.53
CA GLN A 34 -18.60 4.95 -3.44
C GLN A 34 -19.29 5.99 -4.33
N ASN A 35 -18.63 7.13 -4.58
CA ASN A 35 -19.17 8.23 -5.38
C ASN A 35 -18.55 8.29 -6.80
N ASN A 36 -17.91 7.21 -7.27
CA ASN A 36 -17.20 7.20 -8.55
C ASN A 36 -18.14 6.99 -9.75
N GLU A 37 -19.00 7.98 -10.00
CA GLU A 37 -19.88 8.00 -11.17
C GLU A 37 -19.06 8.15 -12.45
N ASP A 38 -19.35 7.30 -13.45
CA ASP A 38 -18.72 7.28 -14.77
C ASP A 38 -17.18 7.29 -14.77
N GLY A 39 -16.56 6.76 -13.70
CA GLY A 39 -15.09 6.72 -13.56
C GLY A 39 -14.43 8.07 -13.29
N ARG A 40 -15.21 9.10 -12.92
CA ARG A 40 -14.72 10.48 -12.69
C ARG A 40 -13.56 10.58 -11.72
N PHE A 41 -13.51 9.69 -10.72
CA PHE A 41 -12.51 9.66 -9.67
C PHE A 41 -11.45 8.58 -9.88
N ASN A 42 -11.41 7.88 -11.03
CA ASN A 42 -10.46 6.77 -11.25
C ASN A 42 -9.01 7.16 -10.96
N LYS A 43 -8.59 8.35 -11.36
CA LYS A 43 -7.25 8.88 -11.06
C LYS A 43 -7.05 9.06 -9.56
N LEU A 44 -7.98 9.75 -8.89
CA LEU A 44 -7.86 10.05 -7.46
C LEU A 44 -7.90 8.79 -6.61
N ILE A 45 -8.74 7.82 -6.96
CA ILE A 45 -8.78 6.50 -6.32
C ILE A 45 -7.44 5.78 -6.51
N SER A 46 -6.90 5.76 -7.74
CA SER A 46 -5.61 5.12 -8.04
C SER A 46 -4.45 5.76 -7.27
N LEU A 47 -4.42 7.10 -7.21
CA LEU A 47 -3.43 7.88 -6.44
C LEU A 47 -3.52 7.56 -4.95
N GLN A 48 -4.74 7.61 -4.40
CA GLN A 48 -4.99 7.44 -2.98
C GLN A 48 -4.69 6.00 -2.53
N ALA A 49 -5.15 5.00 -3.29
CA ALA A 49 -4.84 3.59 -3.04
C ALA A 49 -3.33 3.32 -3.06
N GLY A 50 -2.62 3.80 -4.09
CA GLY A 50 -1.17 3.65 -4.18
C GLY A 50 -0.41 4.37 -3.06
N SER A 51 -0.90 5.52 -2.60
CA SER A 51 -0.26 6.28 -1.51
C SER A 51 -0.46 5.62 -0.13
N ILE A 52 -1.66 5.10 0.13
CA ILE A 52 -1.96 4.32 1.35
C ILE A 52 -1.14 3.03 1.37
N LEU A 53 -1.03 2.35 0.23
CA LEU A 53 -0.21 1.15 0.08
C LEU A 53 1.27 1.43 0.39
N GLU A 54 1.85 2.47 -0.21
CA GLU A 54 3.23 2.87 0.05
C GLU A 54 3.48 3.16 1.53
N ALA A 55 2.62 3.95 2.17
CA ALA A 55 2.74 4.29 3.58
C ALA A 55 2.61 3.04 4.47
N SER A 56 1.67 2.13 4.15
CA SER A 56 1.50 0.87 4.88
C SER A 56 2.74 -0.02 4.79
N MET A 57 3.38 -0.09 3.62
CA MET A 57 4.62 -0.83 3.45
C MET A 57 5.80 -0.17 4.17
N ALA A 58 5.90 1.17 4.12
CA ALA A 58 6.94 1.92 4.82
C ALA A 58 6.89 1.69 6.33
N GLU A 59 5.71 1.47 6.91
CA GLU A 59 5.58 1.17 8.34
C GLU A 59 6.21 -0.17 8.76
N ILE A 60 6.23 -1.18 7.88
CA ILE A 60 6.94 -2.45 8.14
C ILE A 60 8.45 -2.19 8.26
N ILE A 61 8.97 -1.36 7.36
CA ILE A 61 10.37 -0.96 7.36
C ILE A 61 10.69 -0.11 8.58
N PHE A 62 9.85 0.89 8.87
CA PHE A 62 10.00 1.75 10.04
C PHE A 62 10.10 0.92 11.33
N ARG A 63 9.27 -0.12 11.47
CA ARG A 63 9.34 -1.05 12.60
C ARG A 63 10.64 -1.85 12.63
N ALA A 64 11.13 -2.31 11.48
CA ALA A 64 12.44 -2.97 11.41
C ALA A 64 13.57 -2.04 11.89
N GLN A 65 13.50 -0.75 11.54
CA GLN A 65 14.51 0.24 11.89
C GLN A 65 14.47 0.67 13.36
N ASN A 66 13.27 0.81 13.94
CA ASN A 66 13.10 1.51 15.22
C ASN A 66 12.70 0.59 16.38
N PHE A 67 12.14 -0.60 16.14
CA PHE A 67 11.59 -1.46 17.20
C PHE A 67 12.26 -2.82 17.31
N ASN A 68 13.49 -2.80 17.83
CA ASN A 68 14.37 -3.96 18.00
C ASN A 68 13.84 -5.00 19.01
N ARG A 69 12.90 -4.61 19.88
CA ARG A 69 12.26 -5.53 20.83
C ARG A 69 11.02 -6.25 20.28
N GLU A 70 10.34 -5.68 19.28
CA GLU A 70 9.08 -6.23 18.77
C GLU A 70 9.30 -7.29 17.68
N GLY A 71 10.45 -7.27 16.99
CA GLY A 71 10.66 -8.15 15.84
C GLY A 71 9.89 -7.70 14.59
N VAL A 72 10.35 -8.13 13.41
CA VAL A 72 9.55 -8.12 12.17
C VAL A 72 9.74 -9.52 11.58
N PRO A 73 8.67 -10.32 11.40
CA PRO A 73 8.77 -11.65 10.78
C PRO A 73 9.56 -11.61 9.46
N ASN A 74 10.33 -12.66 9.17
CA ASN A 74 11.17 -12.81 7.96
C ASN A 74 12.38 -11.85 7.81
N ILE A 75 12.59 -10.89 8.72
CA ILE A 75 13.79 -10.05 8.74
C ILE A 75 14.71 -10.54 9.88
N LEU A 76 15.85 -11.14 9.53
CA LEU A 76 16.85 -11.58 10.50
C LEU A 76 17.48 -10.38 11.22
N GLU A 77 17.97 -10.57 12.44
CA GLU A 77 18.57 -9.49 13.23
C GLU A 77 19.81 -8.87 12.56
N ALA A 78 20.62 -9.67 11.86
CA ALA A 78 21.75 -9.17 11.08
C ALA A 78 21.31 -8.26 9.92
N ASP A 79 20.22 -8.63 9.23
CA ASP A 79 19.63 -7.86 8.14
C ASP A 79 18.95 -6.59 8.65
N ARG A 80 18.32 -6.66 9.83
CA ARG A 80 17.73 -5.51 10.51
C ARG A 80 18.77 -4.41 10.73
N GLN A 81 19.98 -4.75 11.17
CA GLN A 81 21.05 -3.76 11.36
C GLN A 81 21.44 -3.07 10.05
N GLU A 82 21.40 -3.78 8.91
CA GLU A 82 21.64 -3.19 7.59
C GLU A 82 20.52 -2.20 7.18
N ILE A 83 19.26 -2.50 7.53
CA ILE A 83 18.10 -1.65 7.24
C ILE A 83 18.06 -0.42 8.16
N ALA A 84 18.44 -0.58 9.44
CA ALA A 84 18.42 0.47 10.46
C ALA A 84 19.29 1.69 10.10
N GLY A 85 20.38 1.48 9.35
CA GLY A 85 21.26 2.57 8.90
C GLY A 85 20.81 3.31 7.64
N LYS A 86 19.74 2.86 6.97
CA LYS A 86 19.33 3.40 5.65
C LYS A 86 18.14 4.34 5.78
N LYS A 87 18.24 5.53 5.19
CA LYS A 87 17.05 6.36 4.98
C LYS A 87 16.22 5.74 3.85
N ILE A 88 15.00 5.31 4.15
CA ILE A 88 14.12 4.71 3.16
C ILE A 88 13.13 5.77 2.71
N ASP A 89 13.52 6.49 1.65
CA ASP A 89 12.67 7.44 0.94
C ASP A 89 12.25 6.85 -0.42
N LYS A 90 10.99 7.11 -0.81
CA LYS A 90 10.30 6.76 -2.08
C LYS A 90 9.87 5.30 -2.23
N PHE A 91 8.63 5.09 -2.68
CA PHE A 91 7.97 3.81 -3.00
C PHE A 91 8.86 2.77 -3.68
N ASN A 92 9.75 3.18 -4.60
CA ASN A 92 10.67 2.26 -5.26
C ASN A 92 11.57 1.52 -4.26
N ASN A 93 12.19 2.25 -3.34
CA ASN A 93 13.12 1.69 -2.37
C ASN A 93 12.38 0.77 -1.38
N THR A 94 11.15 1.12 -1.03
CA THR A 94 10.26 0.27 -0.23
C THR A 94 9.99 -1.08 -0.92
N ILE A 95 9.68 -1.06 -2.22
CA ILE A 95 9.46 -2.29 -3.02
C ILE A 95 10.75 -3.13 -3.08
N ASP A 96 11.91 -2.49 -3.29
CA ASP A 96 13.20 -3.18 -3.38
C ASP A 96 13.56 -3.89 -2.05
N VAL A 97 13.30 -3.24 -0.91
CA VAL A 97 13.50 -3.85 0.42
C VAL A 97 12.54 -5.02 0.62
N PHE A 98 11.26 -4.85 0.28
CA PHE A 98 10.28 -5.93 0.40
C PHE A 98 10.67 -7.15 -0.43
N ARG A 99 11.15 -6.94 -1.67
CA ARG A 99 11.64 -8.00 -2.55
C ARG A 99 12.89 -8.66 -1.99
N LYS A 100 13.87 -7.88 -1.51
CA LYS A 100 15.12 -8.41 -0.95
C LYS A 100 14.87 -9.39 0.21
N TYR A 101 13.87 -9.09 1.05
CA TYR A 101 13.56 -9.86 2.25
C TYR A 101 12.29 -10.73 2.12
N SER A 102 11.78 -10.93 0.91
CA SER A 102 10.62 -11.79 0.63
C SER A 102 9.40 -11.51 1.53
N ILE A 103 9.16 -10.24 1.86
CA ILE A 103 8.17 -9.85 2.89
C ILE A 103 6.76 -10.24 2.49
N ILE A 104 6.44 -10.18 1.19
CA ILE A 104 5.09 -10.39 0.66
C ILE A 104 5.02 -11.51 -0.39
N ASP A 105 6.02 -12.39 -0.45
CA ASP A 105 6.08 -13.50 -1.44
C ASP A 105 4.87 -14.43 -1.32
N GLY A 106 4.26 -14.53 -0.14
CA GLY A 106 3.05 -15.32 0.10
C GLY A 106 1.80 -14.83 -0.64
N ILE A 107 1.81 -13.63 -1.23
CA ILE A 107 0.73 -13.14 -2.11
C ILE A 107 0.83 -13.81 -3.51
N GLY A 108 2.03 -14.17 -3.95
CA GLY A 108 2.28 -14.79 -5.26
C GLY A 108 2.16 -13.85 -6.46
N GLY A 109 2.16 -14.42 -7.67
CA GLY A 109 1.68 -13.76 -8.89
C GLY A 109 2.50 -12.58 -9.45
N GLY A 110 3.79 -12.44 -9.12
CA GLY A 110 4.57 -11.28 -9.60
C GLY A 110 4.24 -9.97 -8.87
N ILE A 111 3.91 -10.08 -7.58
CA ILE A 111 3.46 -8.95 -6.75
C ILE A 111 4.39 -7.73 -6.81
N TYR A 112 5.71 -7.91 -6.88
CA TYR A 112 6.64 -6.77 -6.91
C TYR A 112 6.55 -5.97 -8.22
N GLU A 113 6.30 -6.67 -9.33
CA GLU A 113 6.07 -6.09 -10.64
C GLU A 113 4.77 -5.29 -10.63
N ASP A 114 3.71 -5.85 -10.04
CA ASP A 114 2.43 -5.17 -9.82
C ASP A 114 2.60 -3.90 -8.97
N LEU A 115 3.35 -3.96 -7.87
CA LEU A 115 3.65 -2.80 -7.04
C LEU A 115 4.43 -1.71 -7.80
N HIS A 116 5.37 -2.10 -8.67
CA HIS A 116 6.05 -1.14 -9.53
C HIS A 116 5.11 -0.52 -10.57
N VAL A 117 4.14 -1.27 -11.10
CA VAL A 117 3.09 -0.71 -11.97
C VAL A 117 2.23 0.30 -11.21
N ILE A 118 1.76 -0.04 -10.00
CA ILE A 118 1.00 0.87 -9.13
C ILE A 118 1.80 2.14 -8.83
N ARG A 119 3.09 2.00 -8.50
CA ARG A 119 4.00 3.14 -8.30
C ARG A 119 4.04 4.06 -9.51
N LYS A 120 4.13 3.51 -10.73
CA LYS A 120 4.14 4.32 -11.96
C LYS A 120 2.82 5.07 -12.17
N PHE A 121 1.68 4.44 -11.92
CA PHE A 121 0.37 5.10 -11.96
C PHE A 121 0.25 6.22 -10.93
N ARG A 122 0.68 5.97 -9.69
CA ARG A 122 0.73 6.97 -8.61
C ARG A 122 1.59 8.16 -9.01
N ASN A 123 2.79 7.91 -9.54
CA ASN A 123 3.73 8.95 -9.96
C ASN A 123 3.23 9.77 -11.16
N LYS A 124 2.52 9.15 -12.11
CA LYS A 124 1.92 9.85 -13.25
C LYS A 124 0.97 10.96 -12.78
N ILE A 125 0.22 10.72 -11.70
CA ILE A 125 -0.68 11.75 -11.13
C ILE A 125 0.07 12.68 -10.17
N HIS A 126 0.84 12.13 -9.24
CA HIS A 126 1.49 12.88 -8.16
C HIS A 126 2.59 13.83 -8.65
N VAL A 127 3.39 13.39 -9.63
CA VAL A 127 4.56 14.14 -10.15
C VAL A 127 4.26 14.72 -11.55
N GLN A 128 3.13 14.36 -12.17
CA GLN A 128 2.81 14.70 -13.56
C GLN A 128 3.90 14.20 -14.54
N ASP A 129 4.52 13.08 -14.19
CA ASP A 129 5.63 12.51 -14.96
C ASP A 129 5.10 11.73 -16.17
N ASP A 130 5.71 11.91 -17.35
CA ASP A 130 5.34 11.20 -18.57
C ASP A 130 5.96 9.80 -18.59
N ILE A 131 5.57 9.01 -17.60
CA ILE A 131 6.06 7.66 -17.41
C ILE A 131 5.37 6.73 -18.40
N SER A 132 6.18 6.07 -19.25
CA SER A 132 5.71 4.98 -20.08
C SER A 132 5.44 3.72 -19.25
N ILE A 133 4.22 3.20 -19.35
CA ILE A 133 3.81 1.93 -18.78
C ILE A 133 3.44 1.02 -19.96
N ALA A 134 4.10 -0.14 -20.05
CA ALA A 134 3.91 -1.06 -21.17
C ALA A 134 2.43 -1.47 -21.28
N GLY A 135 1.86 -1.37 -22.48
CA GLY A 135 0.47 -1.70 -22.75
C GLY A 135 -0.55 -0.66 -22.26
N VAL A 136 -0.13 0.51 -21.78
CA VAL A 136 -1.02 1.57 -21.28
C VAL A 136 -0.94 2.79 -22.21
N SER A 137 -2.10 3.34 -22.54
CA SER A 137 -2.20 4.55 -23.37
C SER A 137 -1.56 5.76 -22.69
N ARG A 138 -1.00 6.67 -23.50
CA ARG A 138 -0.59 8.00 -23.01
C ARG A 138 -1.79 8.89 -22.72
N ASP A 139 -2.92 8.67 -23.42
CA ASP A 139 -4.19 9.32 -23.10
C ASP A 139 -4.67 8.81 -21.74
N GLU A 140 -4.70 9.71 -20.76
CA GLU A 140 -5.00 9.36 -19.38
C GLU A 140 -6.46 8.99 -19.14
N VAL A 141 -7.38 9.37 -20.02
CA VAL A 141 -8.78 8.89 -19.95
C VAL A 141 -8.82 7.38 -20.18
N ILE A 142 -7.98 6.88 -21.09
CA ILE A 142 -7.82 5.45 -21.38
C ILE A 142 -6.89 4.80 -20.34
N ALA A 143 -5.86 5.52 -19.88
CA ALA A 143 -4.89 5.00 -18.91
C ALA A 143 -5.50 4.77 -17.51
N PHE A 144 -6.54 5.50 -17.14
CA PHE A 144 -7.25 5.34 -15.86
C PHE A 144 -8.71 4.93 -16.10
N ASP A 145 -8.91 3.88 -16.89
CA ASP A 145 -10.21 3.24 -17.01
C ASP A 145 -10.63 2.52 -15.71
N ASN A 146 -11.91 2.12 -15.65
CA ASN A 146 -12.47 1.47 -14.46
C ASN A 146 -11.73 0.18 -14.12
N GLY A 147 -11.43 -0.67 -15.11
CA GLY A 147 -10.75 -1.94 -14.87
C GLY A 147 -9.36 -1.75 -14.24
N ARG A 148 -8.65 -0.69 -14.63
CA ARG A 148 -7.34 -0.37 -14.07
C ARG A 148 -7.41 0.19 -12.67
N MET A 149 -8.37 1.08 -12.43
CA MET A 149 -8.65 1.58 -11.08
C MET A 149 -9.02 0.42 -10.13
N GLU A 150 -9.94 -0.46 -10.56
CA GLU A 150 -10.36 -1.63 -9.79
C GLU A 150 -9.16 -2.54 -9.48
N TRP A 151 -8.30 -2.82 -10.46
CA TRP A 151 -7.08 -3.60 -10.27
C TRP A 151 -6.11 -2.95 -9.26
N ILE A 152 -5.85 -1.65 -9.36
CA ILE A 152 -4.97 -0.93 -8.41
C ILE A 152 -5.54 -1.00 -6.98
N ALA A 153 -6.84 -0.73 -6.82
CA ALA A 153 -7.51 -0.75 -5.53
C ALA A 153 -7.46 -2.15 -4.90
N ASN A 154 -7.79 -3.19 -5.67
CA ASN A 154 -7.77 -4.58 -5.21
C ASN A 154 -6.37 -5.04 -4.80
N LYS A 155 -5.34 -4.75 -5.61
CA LYS A 155 -3.95 -5.12 -5.27
C LYS A 155 -3.43 -4.37 -4.04
N SER A 156 -3.84 -3.12 -3.87
CA SER A 156 -3.55 -2.34 -2.67
C SER A 156 -4.20 -2.98 -1.44
N TYR A 157 -5.49 -3.33 -1.52
CA TYR A 157 -6.22 -4.04 -0.47
C TYR A 157 -5.55 -5.37 -0.12
N GLU A 158 -5.28 -6.23 -1.10
CA GLU A 158 -4.67 -7.55 -0.88
C GLU A 158 -3.33 -7.45 -0.15
N THR A 159 -2.49 -6.49 -0.53
CA THR A 159 -1.19 -6.27 0.09
C THR A 159 -1.34 -5.78 1.52
N ILE A 160 -2.20 -4.77 1.77
CA ILE A 160 -2.43 -4.23 3.11
C ILE A 160 -3.07 -5.28 4.02
N PHE A 161 -4.00 -6.07 3.50
CA PHE A 161 -4.61 -7.19 4.22
C PHE A 161 -3.55 -8.23 4.60
N PHE A 162 -2.67 -8.60 3.67
CA PHE A 162 -1.55 -9.51 3.96
C PHE A 162 -0.64 -8.97 5.08
N LEU A 163 -0.33 -7.66 5.07
CA LEU A 163 0.44 -7.02 6.14
C LEU A 163 -0.26 -7.12 7.50
N SER A 164 -1.56 -6.84 7.53
CA SER A 164 -2.38 -6.93 8.75
C SER A 164 -2.40 -8.34 9.34
N GLN A 165 -2.46 -9.37 8.50
CA GLN A 165 -2.50 -10.77 8.95
C GLN A 165 -1.14 -11.29 9.41
N ASN A 166 -0.06 -10.96 8.70
CA ASN A 166 1.24 -11.60 8.91
C ASN A 166 2.20 -10.75 9.74
N TYR A 167 1.95 -9.46 9.87
CA TYR A 167 2.85 -8.50 10.52
C TYR A 167 2.16 -7.73 11.64
N SER A 168 1.08 -8.26 12.24
CA SER A 168 0.49 -7.66 13.44
C SER A 168 1.54 -7.44 14.52
N ARG A 169 1.45 -6.31 15.21
CA ARG A 169 2.22 -6.05 16.42
C ARG A 169 1.73 -6.93 17.58
N PRO A 170 2.52 -7.10 18.64
CA PRO A 170 2.11 -7.81 19.86
C PRO A 170 0.79 -7.29 20.45
N ARG A 171 -0.01 -8.19 21.05
CA ARG A 171 -1.38 -7.92 21.54
C ARG A 171 -1.53 -6.74 22.52
N GLY A 172 -0.45 -6.27 23.16
CA GLY A 172 -0.49 -5.14 24.09
C GLY A 172 -0.34 -3.76 23.43
N ILE A 173 0.06 -3.69 22.17
CA ILE A 173 0.40 -2.44 21.47
C ILE A 173 -0.22 -2.32 20.07
N ALA A 174 -0.95 -3.34 19.63
CA ALA A 174 -1.56 -3.40 18.30
C ALA A 174 -2.89 -2.63 18.15
N ASN A 175 -3.54 -2.23 19.25
CA ASN A 175 -4.92 -1.73 19.24
C ASN A 175 -5.04 -0.21 19.46
N PHE A 176 -3.99 0.54 19.16
CA PHE A 176 -3.97 2.00 19.36
C PHE A 176 -4.37 2.81 18.12
N VAL A 177 -4.57 2.15 16.98
CA VAL A 177 -4.99 2.77 15.72
C VAL A 177 -6.29 2.10 15.26
N GLY A 178 -7.22 2.88 14.71
CA GLY A 178 -8.50 2.37 14.18
C GLY A 178 -8.32 1.46 12.96
N ASP A 179 -9.41 0.78 12.58
CA ASP A 179 -9.39 -0.09 11.40
C ASP A 179 -9.38 0.71 10.09
N LEU A 180 -8.71 0.17 9.07
CA LEU A 180 -8.74 0.70 7.72
C LEU A 180 -10.01 0.25 7.01
N ARG A 181 -10.72 1.21 6.41
CA ARG A 181 -11.87 0.95 5.52
C ARG A 181 -11.37 1.02 4.08
N LEU A 182 -11.24 -0.13 3.41
CA LEU A 182 -10.67 -0.20 2.07
C LEU A 182 -11.72 -0.68 1.06
N PRO A 183 -11.82 -0.06 -0.13
CA PRO A 183 -12.68 -0.55 -1.18
C PRO A 183 -12.10 -1.83 -1.81
N ARG A 184 -12.97 -2.77 -2.12
CA ARG A 184 -12.68 -3.97 -2.90
C ARG A 184 -13.74 -4.10 -4.00
N PHE A 185 -13.31 -4.36 -5.21
CA PHE A 185 -14.16 -4.51 -6.38
C PHE A 185 -14.19 -6.00 -6.76
N ASP A 186 -15.36 -6.64 -6.65
CA ASP A 186 -15.53 -8.10 -6.82
C ASP A 186 -16.00 -8.56 -8.21
#